data_AF-A0A0Q6C8W5-F1
#
_entry.id   AF-A0A0Q6C8W5-F1
#
_cell.length_a   1.000
_cell.length_b   1.000
_cell.length_c   1.000
_cell.angle_alpha   90.00
_cell.angle_beta   90.00
_cell.angle_gamma   90.00
#
_symmetry.space_group_name_H-M   'P 1'
#
loop_
_entity.id
_entity.type
_entity.pdbx_description
1 polymer ?
#
loop_
_entity_poly.entity_id
_entity_poly.type
_entity_poly.pdbx_seq_one_letter_code
_entity_poly.pdbx_strand_id
1 'polypeptide(L)'
;MSSDKPLKAFPTFGSDEEAERFVDTADLSEYDFSDFRPASFEFARKDTQINMRVPEALLEAVKSRAKERGLPFTRYIRLLMEEDIAPRQLDFPRREQT
;
A
#
# COMPACT_ATOMS: atom_id res chain seq x y z
N MET A 1 -12.53 1.92 -26.47
CA MET A 1 -12.29 3.36 -26.68
C MET A 1 -10.81 3.60 -26.45
N SER A 2 -10.02 3.59 -27.52
CA SER A 2 -8.57 3.79 -27.43
C SER A 2 -8.31 5.29 -27.36
N SER A 3 -7.87 5.78 -26.20
CA SER A 3 -7.40 7.16 -26.07
C SER A 3 -5.89 7.13 -26.28
N ASP A 4 -5.47 7.39 -27.51
CA ASP A 4 -4.07 7.41 -27.97
C ASP A 4 -3.36 8.73 -27.59
N LYS A 5 -3.74 9.32 -26.45
CA LYS A 5 -3.11 10.54 -25.91
C LYS A 5 -2.15 10.14 -24.78
N PRO A 6 -0.92 10.67 -24.76
CA PRO A 6 0.01 10.41 -23.66
C PRO A 6 -0.58 10.94 -22.35
N LEU A 7 -0.57 10.09 -21.32
CA LEU A 7 -1.00 10.45 -19.98
C LEU A 7 -0.07 11.51 -19.37
N LYS A 8 -0.64 12.44 -18.60
CA LYS A 8 0.11 13.50 -17.90
C LYS A 8 0.79 12.93 -16.65
N ALA A 9 1.97 13.44 -16.31
CA ALA A 9 2.60 13.10 -15.03
C ALA A 9 1.73 13.59 -13.86
N PHE A 10 1.61 12.77 -12.81
CA PHE A 10 0.86 13.16 -11.62
C PHE A 10 1.59 14.29 -10.86
N PRO A 11 0.91 15.40 -10.52
CA PRO A 11 1.53 16.55 -9.89
C PRO A 11 1.91 16.31 -8.43
N THR A 12 2.86 17.11 -7.92
CA THR A 12 3.24 17.15 -6.50
C THR A 12 2.53 18.28 -5.79
N PHE A 13 1.93 18.01 -4.63
CA PHE A 13 1.23 19.03 -3.82
C PHE A 13 2.04 19.42 -2.59
N GLY A 14 1.93 20.68 -2.19
CA GLY A 14 2.58 21.22 -0.99
C GLY A 14 1.76 21.10 0.28
N SER A 15 0.44 20.84 0.17
CA SER A 15 -0.45 20.61 1.31
C SER A 15 -1.59 19.64 0.97
N ASP A 16 -2.22 19.10 2.00
CA ASP A 16 -3.37 18.20 1.85
C ASP A 16 -4.56 18.94 1.21
N GLU A 17 -4.82 20.20 1.58
CA GLU A 17 -5.92 20.98 1.00
C GLU A 17 -5.71 21.26 -0.50
N GLU A 18 -4.46 21.36 -0.95
CA GLU A 18 -4.13 21.50 -2.37
C GLU A 18 -4.41 20.19 -3.13
N ALA A 19 -4.02 19.06 -2.55
CA ALA A 19 -4.31 17.74 -3.10
C ALA A 19 -5.82 17.47 -3.17
N GLU A 20 -6.58 17.81 -2.12
CA GLU A 20 -8.04 17.69 -2.08
C GLU A 20 -8.68 18.50 -3.21
N ARG A 21 -8.34 19.79 -3.32
CA ARG A 21 -8.87 20.64 -4.40
C ARG A 21 -8.55 20.11 -5.79
N PHE A 22 -7.37 19.53 -6.00
CA PHE A 22 -7.01 18.93 -7.27
C PHE A 22 -7.89 17.72 -7.58
N VAL A 23 -8.04 16.80 -6.62
CA VAL A 23 -8.87 15.60 -6.79
C VAL A 23 -10.33 15.96 -7.09
N ASP A 24 -10.85 17.00 -6.46
CA ASP A 24 -12.23 17.47 -6.66
C ASP A 24 -12.48 18.06 -8.05
N THR A 25 -11.45 18.59 -8.71
CA THR A 25 -11.61 19.42 -9.92
C THR A 25 -10.99 18.82 -11.17
N ALA A 26 -9.99 17.95 -11.03
CA ALA A 26 -9.27 17.36 -12.15
C ALA A 26 -9.94 16.09 -12.69
N ASP A 27 -9.89 15.89 -14.00
CA ASP A 27 -10.19 14.59 -14.59
C ASP A 27 -8.99 13.65 -14.38
N LEU A 28 -9.12 12.75 -13.41
CA LEU A 28 -8.06 11.81 -13.04
C LEU A 28 -7.74 10.81 -14.16
N SER A 29 -8.62 10.60 -15.14
CA SER A 29 -8.35 9.66 -16.24
C SER A 29 -7.24 10.13 -17.19
N GLU A 30 -6.84 11.40 -17.11
CA GLU A 30 -5.79 11.99 -17.93
C GLU A 30 -4.37 11.79 -17.38
N TYR A 31 -4.22 11.21 -16.18
CA TYR A 31 -2.95 11.14 -15.46
C TYR A 31 -2.37 9.72 -15.40
N ASP A 32 -1.03 9.65 -15.37
CA ASP A 32 -0.28 8.41 -15.23
C ASP A 32 -0.14 8.00 -13.77
N PHE A 33 -0.63 6.80 -13.44
CA PHE A 33 -0.54 6.19 -12.11
C PHE A 33 0.41 4.98 -12.07
N SER A 34 1.22 4.77 -13.11
CA SER A 34 2.08 3.57 -13.22
C SER A 34 3.08 3.43 -12.07
N ASP A 35 3.48 4.55 -11.46
CA ASP A 35 4.39 4.58 -10.30
C ASP A 35 3.68 4.46 -8.95
N PHE A 36 2.35 4.50 -8.92
CA PHE A 36 1.58 4.41 -7.68
C PHE A 36 1.63 2.98 -7.14
N ARG A 37 1.82 2.87 -5.82
CA ARG A 37 1.75 1.60 -5.12
C ARG A 37 0.43 1.51 -4.39
N PRO A 38 -0.28 0.38 -4.46
CA PRO A 38 -1.46 0.17 -3.64
C PRO A 38 -1.12 0.39 -2.16
N ALA A 39 -1.85 1.31 -1.51
CA ALA A 39 -1.79 1.49 -0.06
C ALA A 39 -2.88 0.62 0.58
N SER A 40 -2.49 -0.35 1.39
CA SER A 40 -3.43 -1.12 2.21
C SER A 40 -3.63 -0.43 3.56
N PHE A 41 -4.82 0.08 3.81
CA PHE A 41 -5.24 0.46 5.16
C PHE A 41 -5.86 -0.77 5.82
N GLU A 42 -5.51 -1.05 7.09
CA GLU A 42 -6.10 -2.17 7.84
C GLU A 42 -7.61 -1.92 8.06
N PHE A 43 -8.46 -2.42 7.14
CA PHE A 43 -9.92 -2.33 7.25
C PHE A 43 -10.58 -3.63 7.73
N ALA A 44 -9.88 -4.78 7.68
CA ALA A 44 -10.49 -6.04 8.07
C ALA A 44 -10.67 -6.11 9.59
N ARG A 45 -11.90 -6.46 10.00
CA ARG A 45 -12.31 -6.61 11.40
C ARG A 45 -11.46 -7.68 12.09
N LYS A 46 -11.16 -7.48 13.37
CA LYS A 46 -10.46 -8.46 14.23
C LYS A 46 -11.45 -9.54 14.69
N ASP A 47 -11.74 -10.49 13.82
CA ASP A 47 -12.78 -11.51 14.02
C ASP A 47 -12.26 -12.84 14.60
N THR A 48 -10.96 -13.12 14.48
CA THR A 48 -10.31 -14.34 15.00
C THR A 48 -8.95 -14.09 15.67
N GLN A 49 -8.44 -15.09 16.39
CA GLN A 49 -7.19 -15.03 17.16
C GLN A 49 -6.17 -16.09 16.71
N ILE A 50 -4.89 -15.73 16.75
CA ILE A 50 -3.76 -16.64 16.52
C ILE A 50 -3.17 -17.02 17.88
N ASN A 51 -3.13 -18.32 18.17
CA ASN A 51 -2.51 -18.86 19.37
C ASN A 51 -1.36 -19.79 18.97
N MET A 52 -0.12 -19.42 19.28
CA MET A 52 1.06 -20.23 18.95
C MET A 52 2.18 -20.05 19.98
N ARG A 53 3.09 -21.03 20.02
CA ARG A 53 4.34 -20.94 20.79
C ARG A 53 5.48 -20.53 19.88
N VAL A 54 6.31 -19.60 20.35
CA VAL A 54 7.51 -19.13 19.66
C VAL A 54 8.68 -19.04 20.64
N PRO A 55 9.94 -19.15 20.17
CA PRO A 55 11.10 -18.85 21.00
C PRO A 55 11.07 -17.41 21.52
N GLU A 56 11.50 -17.20 22.75
CA GLU A 56 11.54 -15.87 23.39
C GLU A 56 12.38 -14.87 22.59
N ALA A 57 13.57 -15.30 22.14
CA ALA A 57 14.45 -14.47 21.33
C ALA A 57 13.79 -13.98 20.02
N LEU A 58 12.93 -14.81 19.41
CA LEU A 58 12.18 -14.43 18.22
C LEU A 58 11.12 -13.38 18.55
N LEU A 59 10.39 -13.56 19.64
CA LEU A 59 9.38 -12.60 20.09
C LEU A 59 9.98 -11.22 20.34
N GLU A 60 11.13 -11.16 21.02
CA GLU A 60 11.82 -9.89 21.30
C GLU A 60 12.36 -9.22 20.03
N ALA A 61 12.90 -10.00 19.08
CA ALA A 61 13.35 -9.47 17.79
C ALA A 61 12.18 -8.84 17.00
N VAL A 62 11.01 -9.48 16.99
CA VAL A 62 9.81 -8.94 16.31
C VAL A 62 9.30 -7.68 17.00
N LYS A 63 9.31 -7.63 18.34
CA LYS A 63 8.94 -6.41 19.09
C LYS A 63 9.89 -5.24 18.79
N SER A 64 11.20 -5.48 18.71
CA SER A 64 12.18 -4.44 18.35
C SER A 64 11.89 -3.87 16.96
N ARG A 65 11.71 -4.75 15.96
CA ARG A 65 11.35 -4.37 14.59
C ARG A 65 10.06 -3.56 14.51
N ALA A 66 9.04 -3.93 15.28
CA ALA A 66 7.79 -3.18 15.35
C ALA A 66 8.02 -1.76 15.88
N LYS A 67 8.81 -1.62 16.96
CA LYS A 67 9.18 -0.32 17.55
C LYS A 67 9.97 0.54 16.58
N GLU A 68 10.95 -0.03 15.88
CA GLU A 68 11.75 0.67 14.86
C GLU A 68 10.88 1.22 13.72
N ARG A 69 9.81 0.51 13.34
CA ARG A 69 8.84 0.95 12.34
C ARG A 69 7.73 1.84 12.91
N GLY A 70 7.72 2.14 14.21
CA GLY A 70 6.67 2.92 14.87
C GLY A 70 5.29 2.24 14.89
N LEU A 71 5.25 0.90 14.78
CA LEU A 71 4.02 0.13 14.71
C LEU A 71 3.74 -0.60 16.03
N PRO A 72 2.46 -0.71 16.46
CA PRO A 72 2.09 -1.64 17.52
C PRO A 72 2.46 -3.08 17.14
N PHE A 73 2.94 -3.87 18.10
CA PHE A 73 3.42 -5.24 17.88
C PHE A 73 2.42 -6.13 17.11
N THR A 74 1.14 -6.15 17.52
CA THR A 74 0.11 -6.96 16.84
C THR A 74 -0.12 -6.51 15.40
N ARG A 75 -0.08 -5.19 15.15
CA ARG A 75 -0.21 -4.62 13.80
C ARG A 75 0.98 -5.00 12.93
N TYR A 76 2.19 -5.05 13.50
CA TYR A 76 3.36 -5.48 12.76
C TYR A 76 3.29 -6.95 12.35
N ILE A 77 2.85 -7.86 13.24
CA ILE A 77 2.65 -9.28 12.86
C ILE A 77 1.60 -9.40 11.76
N ARG A 78 0.47 -8.69 11.89
CA ARG A 78 -0.58 -8.72 10.88
C ARG A 78 -0.08 -8.26 9.52
N LEU A 79 0.67 -7.15 9.48
CA LEU A 79 1.32 -6.66 8.26
C LEU A 79 2.21 -7.74 7.63
N LEU A 80 3.06 -8.41 8.41
CA LEU A 80 3.92 -9.48 7.90
C LEU A 80 3.12 -10.65 7.30
N MET A 81 2.00 -11.02 7.94
CA MET A 81 1.13 -12.08 7.42
C MET A 81 0.42 -11.66 6.13
N GLU A 82 -0.07 -10.42 6.07
CA GLU A 82 -0.70 -9.85 4.88
C GLU A 82 0.29 -9.73 3.72
N GLU A 83 1.52 -9.27 3.98
CA GLU A 83 2.61 -9.21 2.99
C GLU A 83 2.99 -10.59 2.45
N ASP A 84 3.00 -11.63 3.28
CA ASP A 84 3.34 -13.00 2.88
C ASP A 84 2.26 -13.64 1.99
N ILE A 85 0.97 -13.43 2.32
CA ILE A 85 -0.15 -14.00 1.57
C ILE A 85 -0.61 -13.12 0.40
N ALA A 86 -0.18 -11.86 0.35
CA ALA A 86 -0.53 -10.97 -0.73
C ALA A 86 -0.09 -11.60 -2.07
N PRO A 87 -0.94 -11.58 -3.10
CA PRO A 87 -0.54 -12.06 -4.42
C PRO A 87 0.73 -11.30 -4.82
N ARG A 88 1.81 -12.06 -5.07
CA ARG A 88 3.14 -11.55 -5.45
C ARG A 88 2.98 -10.75 -6.74
N GLN A 89 2.71 -9.47 -6.60
CA GLN A 89 2.38 -8.56 -7.69
C GLN A 89 1.18 -9.08 -8.52
N LEU A 90 0.13 -8.28 -8.66
CA LEU A 90 -0.60 -8.36 -9.92
C LEU A 90 0.43 -7.98 -10.98
N ASP A 91 0.95 -8.99 -11.69
CA ASP A 91 1.69 -8.84 -12.93
C ASP A 91 0.74 -8.12 -13.90
N PHE A 92 0.64 -6.80 -13.78
CA PHE A 92 0.07 -5.99 -14.84
C PHE A 92 1.08 -6.11 -15.98
N PRO A 93 0.77 -6.84 -17.07
CA PRO A 93 1.68 -6.85 -18.20
C PRO A 93 1.86 -5.40 -18.61
N ARG A 94 3.10 -4.92 -18.56
CA ARG A 94 3.49 -3.67 -19.22
C ARG A 94 2.98 -3.82 -20.63
N ARG A 95 1.95 -3.06 -21.01
CA ARG A 95 1.49 -3.02 -22.39
C ARG A 95 2.68 -2.50 -23.19
N GLU A 96 3.41 -3.42 -23.81
CA GLU A 96 4.37 -3.06 -24.84
C GLU A 96 3.54 -2.44 -25.95
N GLN A 97 3.71 -1.14 -26.10
CA GLN A 97 3.05 -0.35 -27.13
C GLN A 97 3.71 -0.72 -28.46
N THR A 98 2.99 -1.43 -29.32
CA THR A 98 3.25 -1.53 -30.77
C THR A 98 2.27 -0.64 -31.52
#